data_AF-A0A1G3Q5B5-F1
#
_entry.id   AF-A0A1G3Q5B5-F1
#
_cell.length_a   1.000
_cell.length_b   1.000
_cell.length_c   1.000
_cell.angle_alpha   90.00
_cell.angle_beta   90.00
_cell.angle_gamma   90.00
#
_symmetry.space_group_name_H-M   'P 1'
#
loop_
_entity.id
_entity.type
_entity.pdbx_description
1 polymer ?
#
loop_
_entity_poly.entity_id
_entity_poly.type
_entity_poly.pdbx_seq_one_letter_code
_entity_poly.pdbx_strand_id
1 'polypeptide(L)'
;MMRKIGITIPLILLFISSVNATQAELAPVLNGWGLSPSETAVVEAIIKDGLEKKVELKEMLDTLKEAKLKKYSFYDSSIELMKKIKLVAEIGGLDIPFSSDAEMKKYAYYLGQMINVSQMETLFREMKEKKMPKTQVKTVYELMFFLNSKGVPVSENYQTIYLMVKTGQAGQGDLDQVKNVVLKSADIKKSPSEIIGLIKNGLLKGKSLKVIFYDMGKK
;
A
#
# COMPACT_ATOMS: atom_id res chain seq x y z
N MET A 1 -52.13 -5.93 12.22
CA MET A 1 -51.13 -5.40 11.27
C MET A 1 -49.74 -5.61 11.86
N MET A 2 -49.10 -6.73 11.56
CA MET A 2 -47.76 -7.08 12.02
C MET A 2 -47.00 -7.70 10.84
N ARG A 3 -45.67 -7.50 10.83
CA ARG A 3 -44.63 -8.12 9.96
C ARG A 3 -44.10 -7.23 8.82
N LYS A 4 -43.21 -6.27 9.14
CA LYS A 4 -42.12 -5.79 8.24
C LYS A 4 -40.89 -5.22 9.00
N ILE A 5 -40.47 -5.82 10.12
CA ILE A 5 -39.24 -5.40 10.85
C ILE A 5 -38.23 -6.57 11.00
N GLY A 6 -38.43 -7.70 10.31
CA GLY A 6 -37.72 -8.95 10.61
C GLY A 6 -36.51 -9.34 9.75
N ILE A 7 -36.05 -8.54 8.78
CA ILE A 7 -35.06 -9.02 7.79
C ILE A 7 -33.76 -8.19 7.74
N THR A 8 -33.74 -6.96 8.24
CA THR A 8 -32.53 -6.10 8.22
C THR A 8 -31.56 -6.38 9.37
N ILE A 9 -32.05 -6.84 10.53
CA ILE A 9 -31.21 -7.13 11.71
C ILE A 9 -30.34 -8.40 11.55
N PRO A 10 -30.82 -9.51 10.95
CA PRO A 10 -29.99 -10.71 10.73
C PRO A 10 -28.81 -10.51 9.76
N LEU A 11 -28.98 -9.70 8.71
CA LEU A 11 -27.93 -9.46 7.71
C LEU A 11 -26.76 -8.63 8.26
N ILE A 12 -27.03 -7.67 9.14
CA ILE A 12 -25.99 -6.89 9.83
C ILE A 12 -25.27 -7.76 10.86
N LEU A 13 -25.99 -8.63 11.59
CA LEU A 13 -25.39 -9.60 12.51
C LEU A 13 -24.52 -10.64 11.78
N LEU A 14 -24.90 -11.07 10.57
CA LEU A 14 -24.11 -12.00 9.73
C LEU A 14 -22.81 -11.37 9.19
N PHE A 15 -22.82 -10.07 8.90
CA PHE A 15 -21.63 -9.33 8.44
C PHE A 15 -20.64 -9.03 9.58
N ILE A 16 -21.15 -8.75 10.78
CA ILE A 16 -20.30 -8.54 11.97
C ILE A 16 -19.71 -9.87 12.46
N SER A 17 -20.48 -10.97 12.37
CA SER A 17 -19.99 -12.31 12.73
C SER A 17 -18.98 -12.86 11.72
N SER A 18 -19.08 -12.55 10.43
CA SER A 18 -18.07 -12.97 9.44
C SER A 18 -16.73 -12.24 9.61
N VAL A 19 -16.74 -10.94 9.92
CA VAL A 19 -15.52 -10.17 10.21
C VAL A 19 -14.83 -10.64 11.50
N ASN A 20 -15.62 -10.86 12.57
CA ASN A 20 -15.08 -11.36 13.84
C ASN A 20 -14.59 -12.82 13.75
N ALA A 21 -15.27 -13.68 12.98
CA ALA A 21 -14.83 -15.06 12.74
C ALA A 21 -13.51 -15.12 11.95
N THR A 22 -13.37 -14.24 10.93
CA THR A 22 -12.13 -14.14 10.15
C THR A 22 -10.94 -13.74 11.03
N GLN A 23 -11.14 -12.78 11.94
CA GLN A 23 -10.09 -12.32 12.86
C GLN A 23 -9.71 -13.38 13.91
N ALA A 24 -10.70 -14.14 14.39
CA ALA A 24 -10.48 -15.23 15.35
C ALA A 24 -9.69 -16.41 14.75
N GLU A 25 -9.89 -16.73 13.48
CA GLU A 25 -9.15 -17.80 12.79
C GLU A 25 -7.77 -17.36 12.30
N LEU A 26 -7.60 -16.07 11.99
CA LEU A 26 -6.36 -15.51 11.48
C LEU A 26 -5.33 -15.22 12.59
N ALA A 27 -5.78 -14.68 13.72
CA ALA A 27 -4.90 -14.26 14.82
C ALA A 27 -3.96 -15.37 15.33
N PRO A 28 -4.38 -16.65 15.49
CA PRO A 28 -3.48 -17.72 15.92
C PRO A 28 -2.36 -18.03 14.90
N VAL A 29 -2.67 -17.93 13.61
CA VAL A 29 -1.70 -18.19 12.53
C VAL A 29 -0.65 -17.08 12.50
N LEU A 30 -1.07 -15.82 12.59
CA LEU A 30 -0.17 -14.66 12.56
C LEU A 30 0.65 -14.53 13.85
N ASN A 31 0.03 -14.71 15.02
CA ASN A 31 0.75 -14.68 16.30
C ASN A 31 1.81 -15.78 16.40
N GLY A 32 1.54 -16.96 15.83
CA GLY A 32 2.48 -18.06 15.79
C GLY A 32 3.72 -17.80 14.90
N TRP A 33 3.75 -16.72 14.12
CA TRP A 33 4.85 -16.37 13.21
C TRP A 33 5.77 -15.28 13.75
N GLY A 34 5.40 -14.61 14.84
CA GLY A 34 6.20 -13.51 15.39
C GLY A 34 6.29 -12.31 14.44
N LEU A 35 5.27 -12.08 13.62
CA LEU A 35 5.21 -10.93 12.71
C LEU A 35 5.13 -9.62 13.49
N SER A 36 5.79 -8.58 12.97
CA SER A 36 5.60 -7.21 13.46
C SER A 36 4.16 -6.72 13.21
N PRO A 37 3.72 -5.67 13.91
CA PRO A 37 2.40 -5.07 13.66
C PRO A 37 2.19 -4.65 12.20
N SER A 38 3.24 -4.13 11.55
CA SER A 38 3.20 -3.77 10.12
C SER A 38 3.05 -4.97 9.19
N GLU A 39 3.72 -6.08 9.49
CA GLU A 39 3.64 -7.30 8.68
C GLU A 39 2.29 -8.01 8.87
N THR A 40 1.76 -7.99 10.09
CA THR A 40 0.42 -8.50 10.42
C THR A 40 -0.64 -7.76 9.61
N ALA A 41 -0.59 -6.42 9.60
CA ALA A 41 -1.51 -5.59 8.84
C ALA A 41 -1.47 -5.89 7.32
N VAL A 42 -0.30 -6.26 6.78
CA VAL A 42 -0.13 -6.65 5.38
C VAL A 42 -0.85 -7.98 5.10
N VAL A 43 -0.67 -9.01 5.93
CA VAL A 43 -1.35 -10.30 5.72
C VAL A 43 -2.86 -10.16 5.88
N GLU A 44 -3.31 -9.38 6.87
CA GLU A 44 -4.73 -9.08 7.06
C GLU A 44 -5.34 -8.37 5.85
N ALA A 45 -4.63 -7.41 5.27
CA ALA A 45 -5.07 -6.73 4.06
C ALA A 45 -5.16 -7.68 2.85
N ILE A 46 -4.17 -8.56 2.67
CA ILE A 46 -4.17 -9.56 1.60
C ILE A 46 -5.36 -10.52 1.76
N ILE A 47 -5.63 -11.01 2.97
CA ILE A 47 -6.76 -11.92 3.23
C ILE A 47 -8.09 -11.22 3.03
N LYS A 48 -8.22 -9.97 3.48
CA LYS A 48 -9.42 -9.17 3.26
C LYS A 48 -9.71 -9.00 1.76
N ASP A 49 -8.71 -8.65 0.96
CA ASP A 49 -8.83 -8.55 -0.49
C ASP A 49 -9.19 -9.89 -1.14
N GLY A 50 -8.58 -10.99 -0.67
CA GLY A 50 -8.94 -12.34 -1.10
C GLY A 50 -10.40 -12.70 -0.84
N LEU A 51 -10.92 -12.35 0.34
CA LEU A 51 -12.33 -12.55 0.68
C LEU A 51 -13.26 -11.72 -0.20
N GLU A 52 -12.93 -10.46 -0.47
CA GLU A 52 -13.68 -9.59 -1.40
C GLU A 52 -13.69 -10.18 -2.82
N LYS A 53 -12.61 -10.84 -3.22
CA LYS A 53 -12.46 -11.56 -4.51
C LYS A 53 -12.96 -13.00 -4.49
N LYS A 54 -13.68 -13.39 -3.43
CA LYS A 54 -14.30 -14.71 -3.25
C LYS A 54 -13.31 -15.88 -3.20
N VAL A 55 -12.07 -15.64 -2.77
CA VAL A 55 -11.14 -16.70 -2.36
C VAL A 55 -11.52 -17.16 -0.96
N GLU A 56 -11.54 -18.47 -0.75
CA GLU A 56 -11.90 -19.03 0.55
C GLU A 56 -10.84 -18.73 1.61
N LEU A 57 -11.27 -18.31 2.82
CA LEU A 57 -10.39 -18.06 3.96
C LEU A 57 -9.50 -19.26 4.27
N LYS A 58 -10.09 -20.45 4.22
CA LYS A 58 -9.38 -21.70 4.49
C LYS A 58 -8.22 -21.92 3.52
N GLU A 59 -8.44 -21.69 2.22
CA GLU A 59 -7.38 -21.82 1.21
C GLU A 59 -6.22 -20.85 1.46
N MET A 60 -6.54 -19.62 1.86
CA MET A 60 -5.57 -18.59 2.23
C MET A 60 -4.78 -18.96 3.50
N LEU A 61 -5.46 -19.44 4.54
CA LEU A 61 -4.82 -19.89 5.78
C LEU A 61 -3.94 -21.13 5.56
N ASP A 62 -4.37 -22.07 4.74
CA ASP A 62 -3.59 -23.27 4.43
C ASP A 62 -2.34 -22.92 3.61
N THR A 63 -2.45 -21.95 2.70
CA THR A 63 -1.29 -21.38 1.97
C THR A 63 -0.27 -20.77 2.93
N LEU A 64 -0.72 -20.00 3.92
CA LEU A 64 0.16 -19.48 4.97
C LEU A 64 0.81 -20.62 5.74
N LYS A 65 0.03 -21.56 6.29
CA LYS A 65 0.56 -22.70 7.07
C LYS A 65 1.61 -23.50 6.29
N GLU A 66 1.37 -23.77 5.01
CA GLU A 66 2.35 -24.44 4.15
C GLU A 66 3.64 -23.63 3.99
N ALA A 67 3.52 -22.32 3.77
CA ALA A 67 4.69 -21.44 3.66
C ALA A 67 5.51 -21.44 4.96
N LYS A 68 4.85 -21.47 6.12
CA LYS A 68 5.53 -21.63 7.42
C LYS A 68 6.30 -22.95 7.51
N LEU A 69 5.67 -24.06 7.12
CA LEU A 69 6.28 -25.39 7.15
C LEU A 69 7.51 -25.46 6.24
N LYS A 70 7.45 -24.78 5.09
CA LYS A 70 8.56 -24.62 4.14
C LYS A 70 9.63 -23.61 4.61
N LYS A 71 9.46 -23.01 5.80
CA LYS A 71 10.32 -21.96 6.38
C LYS A 71 10.50 -20.75 5.45
N TYR A 72 9.44 -20.42 4.70
CA TYR A 72 9.44 -19.23 3.86
C TYR A 72 9.53 -17.99 4.72
N SER A 73 10.19 -16.96 4.19
CA SER A 73 10.15 -15.65 4.81
C SER A 73 8.71 -15.12 4.84
N PHE A 74 8.43 -14.15 5.71
CA PHE A 74 7.17 -13.39 5.69
C PHE A 74 6.83 -12.93 4.26
N TYR A 75 7.85 -12.50 3.54
CA TYR A 75 7.73 -12.00 2.19
C TYR A 75 7.34 -13.10 1.18
N ASP A 76 8.04 -14.23 1.17
CA ASP A 76 7.75 -15.33 0.24
C ASP A 76 6.37 -15.92 0.52
N SER A 77 5.98 -15.95 1.79
CA SER A 77 4.65 -16.36 2.23
C SER A 77 3.54 -15.42 1.76
N SER A 78 3.80 -14.10 1.79
CA SER A 78 2.87 -13.09 1.27
C SER A 78 2.69 -13.23 -0.24
N ILE A 79 3.74 -13.57 -1.00
CA ILE A 79 3.61 -13.87 -2.43
C ILE A 79 2.74 -15.10 -2.67
N GLU A 80 3.00 -16.21 -1.98
CA GLU A 80 2.20 -17.44 -2.17
C GLU A 80 0.72 -17.18 -1.88
N LEU A 81 0.43 -16.39 -0.85
CA LEU A 81 -0.92 -15.94 -0.53
C LEU A 81 -1.51 -15.07 -1.66
N MET A 82 -0.77 -14.07 -2.15
CA MET A 82 -1.21 -13.20 -3.25
C MET A 82 -1.43 -13.95 -4.57
N LYS A 83 -0.69 -15.03 -4.84
CA LYS A 83 -0.88 -15.90 -6.02
C LYS A 83 -2.28 -16.54 -6.01
N LYS A 84 -2.79 -16.92 -4.83
CA LYS A 84 -4.16 -17.45 -4.69
C LYS A 84 -5.24 -16.43 -5.01
N ILE A 85 -4.93 -15.15 -4.80
CA ILE A 85 -5.89 -14.03 -4.93
C ILE A 85 -6.00 -13.50 -6.37
N LYS A 86 -5.40 -14.18 -7.36
CA LYS A 86 -5.36 -13.77 -8.79
C LYS A 86 -4.78 -12.36 -9.04
N LEU A 87 -4.26 -11.68 -8.03
CA LEU A 87 -3.61 -10.36 -8.16
C LEU A 87 -2.34 -10.42 -9.01
N VAL A 88 -1.71 -11.59 -9.08
CA VAL A 88 -0.52 -11.84 -9.89
C VAL A 88 -0.81 -11.86 -11.40
N ALA A 89 -2.03 -12.18 -11.83
CA ALA A 89 -2.35 -12.25 -13.26
C ALA A 89 -2.46 -10.86 -13.89
N GLU A 90 -3.09 -9.90 -13.19
CA GLU A 90 -3.24 -8.51 -13.68
C GLU A 90 -1.91 -7.75 -13.60
N ILE A 91 -1.14 -7.91 -12.51
CA ILE A 91 0.18 -7.29 -12.37
C ILE A 91 1.24 -7.99 -13.25
N GLY A 92 1.07 -9.29 -13.53
CA GLY A 92 1.99 -10.07 -14.36
C GLY A 92 2.03 -9.63 -15.83
N GLY A 93 0.97 -8.97 -16.31
CA GLY A 93 0.93 -8.32 -17.63
C GLY A 93 1.50 -6.90 -17.65
N LEU A 94 1.83 -6.33 -16.50
CA LEU A 94 2.39 -4.99 -16.42
C LEU A 94 3.87 -4.99 -16.81
N ASP A 95 4.24 -3.96 -17.56
CA ASP A 95 5.64 -3.68 -17.85
C ASP A 95 6.29 -3.00 -16.62
N ILE A 96 6.60 -3.81 -15.60
CA ILE A 96 7.15 -3.35 -14.31
C ILE A 96 8.60 -2.85 -14.50
N PRO A 97 8.97 -1.65 -14.00
CA PRO A 97 10.35 -1.19 -13.99
C PRO A 97 11.26 -2.16 -13.23
N PHE A 98 12.34 -2.59 -13.87
CA PHE A 98 13.29 -3.55 -13.29
C PHE A 98 12.64 -4.90 -12.90
N SER A 99 11.69 -5.39 -13.71
CA SER A 99 10.97 -6.65 -13.47
C SER A 99 11.85 -7.91 -13.36
N SER A 100 13.10 -7.89 -13.86
CA SER A 100 14.06 -8.98 -13.64
C SER A 100 14.54 -9.06 -12.20
N ASP A 101 14.43 -7.98 -11.43
CA ASP A 101 14.85 -7.90 -10.04
C ASP A 101 13.73 -8.39 -9.10
N ALA A 102 14.07 -9.38 -8.28
CA ALA A 102 13.13 -9.97 -7.36
C ALA A 102 12.60 -8.96 -6.33
N GLU A 103 13.44 -8.03 -5.85
CA GLU A 103 13.09 -6.96 -4.89
C GLU A 103 12.13 -5.94 -5.50
N MET A 104 12.36 -5.52 -6.74
CA MET A 104 11.51 -4.53 -7.43
C MET A 104 10.14 -5.10 -7.76
N LYS A 105 10.08 -6.38 -8.14
CA LYS A 105 8.80 -7.11 -8.27
C LYS A 105 8.01 -7.09 -6.97
N LYS A 106 8.66 -7.25 -5.80
CA LYS A 106 8.01 -7.20 -4.48
C LYS A 106 7.26 -5.89 -4.29
N TYR A 107 7.99 -4.80 -4.47
CA TYR A 107 7.43 -3.47 -4.32
C TYR A 107 6.28 -3.23 -5.29
N ALA A 108 6.41 -3.64 -6.55
CA ALA A 108 5.34 -3.50 -7.54
C ALA A 108 4.07 -4.29 -7.16
N TYR A 109 4.21 -5.51 -6.64
CA TYR A 109 3.07 -6.28 -6.14
C TYR A 109 2.38 -5.58 -4.98
N TYR A 110 3.16 -5.09 -4.01
CA TYR A 110 2.60 -4.35 -2.89
C TYR A 110 1.95 -3.03 -3.31
N LEU A 111 2.49 -2.34 -4.32
CA LEU A 111 1.87 -1.15 -4.89
C LEU A 111 0.49 -1.46 -5.48
N GLY A 112 0.34 -2.59 -6.17
CA GLY A 112 -0.94 -3.00 -6.75
C GLY A 112 -2.01 -3.43 -5.74
N GLN A 113 -1.64 -3.60 -4.47
CA GLN A 113 -2.61 -3.71 -3.37
C GLN A 113 -3.16 -2.34 -2.94
N MET A 114 -2.38 -1.28 -3.17
CA MET A 114 -2.72 0.06 -2.72
C MET A 114 -3.43 0.83 -3.82
N ILE A 115 -2.96 0.77 -5.06
CA ILE A 115 -3.50 1.53 -6.18
C ILE A 115 -3.99 0.62 -7.30
N ASN A 116 -4.89 1.12 -8.13
CA ASN A 116 -5.41 0.33 -9.24
C ASN A 116 -4.36 0.15 -10.35
N VAL A 117 -4.61 -0.85 -11.21
CA VAL A 117 -3.71 -1.23 -12.32
C VAL A 117 -3.41 -0.05 -13.25
N SER A 118 -4.41 0.76 -13.59
CA SER A 118 -4.24 1.94 -14.48
C SER A 118 -3.30 3.01 -13.88
N GLN A 119 -3.37 3.21 -12.57
CA GLN A 119 -2.47 4.09 -11.84
C GLN A 119 -1.04 3.53 -11.81
N MET A 120 -0.88 2.22 -11.65
CA MET A 120 0.44 1.57 -11.74
C MET A 120 1.05 1.73 -13.13
N GLU A 121 0.30 1.43 -14.19
CA GLU A 121 0.75 1.58 -15.58
C GLU A 121 1.24 2.99 -15.86
N THR A 122 0.46 3.99 -15.42
CA THR A 122 0.78 5.40 -15.59
C THR A 122 2.07 5.77 -14.88
N LEU A 123 2.23 5.35 -13.62
CA LEU A 123 3.43 5.60 -12.83
C LEU A 123 4.66 4.90 -13.43
N PHE A 124 4.54 3.64 -13.83
CA PHE A 124 5.63 2.85 -14.40
C PHE A 124 6.09 3.39 -15.76
N ARG A 125 5.13 3.81 -16.60
CA ARG A 125 5.43 4.50 -17.85
C ARG A 125 6.23 5.77 -17.60
N GLU A 126 5.78 6.62 -16.67
CA GLU A 126 6.49 7.87 -16.36
C GLU A 126 7.91 7.60 -15.84
N MET A 127 8.09 6.64 -14.91
CA MET A 127 9.42 6.25 -14.41
C MET A 127 10.38 5.84 -15.53
N LYS A 128 9.86 5.12 -16.53
CA LYS A 128 10.63 4.66 -17.70
C LYS A 128 10.94 5.77 -18.68
N GLU A 129 9.96 6.62 -18.99
CA GLU A 129 10.15 7.80 -19.84
C GLU A 129 11.21 8.73 -19.27
N LYS A 130 11.23 8.90 -17.94
CA LYS A 130 12.25 9.66 -17.20
C LYS A 130 13.58 8.91 -17.02
N LYS A 131 13.67 7.65 -17.46
CA LYS A 131 14.85 6.78 -17.32
C LYS A 131 15.38 6.75 -15.88
N MET A 132 14.48 6.64 -14.91
CA MET A 132 14.86 6.68 -13.51
C MET A 132 15.81 5.53 -13.17
N PRO A 133 16.93 5.80 -12.46
CA PRO A 133 17.81 4.76 -11.96
C PRO A 133 17.06 3.88 -10.96
N LYS A 134 17.48 2.60 -10.87
CA LYS A 134 16.89 1.60 -9.99
C LYS A 134 16.72 2.09 -8.54
N THR A 135 17.73 2.80 -8.03
CA THR A 135 17.73 3.36 -6.68
C THR A 135 16.58 4.33 -6.48
N GLN A 136 16.33 5.26 -7.41
CA GLN A 136 15.21 6.19 -7.31
C GLN A 136 13.85 5.50 -7.42
N VAL A 137 13.72 4.51 -8.31
CA VAL A 137 12.48 3.73 -8.43
C VAL A 137 12.16 3.02 -7.11
N LYS A 138 13.17 2.41 -6.47
CA LYS A 138 13.03 1.78 -5.15
C LYS A 138 12.55 2.80 -4.12
N THR A 139 13.19 3.97 -4.06
CA THR A 139 12.82 5.01 -3.10
C THR A 139 11.41 5.55 -3.32
N VAL A 140 10.94 5.64 -4.56
CA VAL A 140 9.53 6.00 -4.85
C VAL A 140 8.59 4.98 -4.24
N TYR A 141 8.88 3.69 -4.42
CA TYR A 141 8.09 2.62 -3.83
C TYR A 141 8.08 2.72 -2.31
N GLU A 142 9.25 2.83 -1.68
CA GLU A 142 9.40 2.97 -0.24
C GLU A 142 8.68 4.21 0.32
N LEU A 143 8.75 5.35 -0.37
CA LEU A 143 8.02 6.55 0.04
C LEU A 143 6.52 6.31 0.02
N MET A 144 6.01 5.66 -1.03
CA MET A 144 4.59 5.36 -1.14
C MET A 144 4.11 4.43 -0.01
N PHE A 145 4.91 3.42 0.38
CA PHE A 145 4.64 2.61 1.58
C PHE A 145 4.63 3.45 2.85
N PHE A 146 5.66 4.26 3.03
CA PHE A 146 5.81 5.11 4.20
C PHE A 146 4.61 6.04 4.37
N LEU A 147 4.17 6.72 3.31
CA LEU A 147 3.04 7.65 3.39
C LEU A 147 1.73 6.94 3.73
N ASN A 148 1.50 5.74 3.17
CA ASN A 148 0.35 4.91 3.54
C ASN A 148 0.41 4.54 5.04
N SER A 149 1.57 4.12 5.53
CA SER A 149 1.77 3.79 6.97
C SER A 149 1.54 4.97 7.91
N LYS A 150 1.59 6.21 7.41
CA LYS A 150 1.28 7.45 8.16
C LYS A 150 -0.18 7.88 8.04
N GLY A 151 -1.04 7.03 7.48
CA GLY A 151 -2.47 7.28 7.35
C GLY A 151 -2.84 8.27 6.25
N VAL A 152 -1.92 8.55 5.32
CA VAL A 152 -2.21 9.40 4.16
C VAL A 152 -3.14 8.63 3.21
N PRO A 153 -4.27 9.21 2.77
CA PRO A 153 -5.16 8.56 1.82
C PRO A 153 -4.42 8.10 0.56
N VAL A 154 -4.70 6.86 0.13
CA VAL A 154 -4.07 6.24 -1.04
C VAL A 154 -4.11 7.13 -2.28
N SER A 155 -5.25 7.78 -2.54
CA SER A 155 -5.43 8.67 -3.69
C SER A 155 -4.51 9.89 -3.64
N GLU A 156 -4.36 10.52 -2.47
CA GLU A 156 -3.45 11.65 -2.23
C GLU A 156 -1.98 11.24 -2.35
N ASN A 157 -1.65 10.08 -1.79
CA ASN A 157 -0.32 9.49 -1.86
C ASN A 157 0.10 9.26 -3.31
N TYR A 158 -0.73 8.54 -4.09
CA TYR A 158 -0.48 8.30 -5.52
C TYR A 158 -0.30 9.59 -6.31
N GLN A 159 -1.23 10.55 -6.16
CA GLN A 159 -1.17 11.81 -6.90
C GLN A 159 0.13 12.58 -6.61
N THR A 160 0.55 12.62 -5.35
CA THR A 160 1.77 13.32 -4.94
C THR A 160 3.01 12.64 -5.50
N ILE A 161 3.11 11.31 -5.35
CA ILE A 161 4.22 10.53 -5.89
C ILE A 161 4.32 10.67 -7.41
N TYR A 162 3.19 10.56 -8.11
CA TYR A 162 3.15 10.73 -9.55
C TYR A 162 3.65 12.12 -9.97
N LEU A 163 3.22 13.19 -9.28
CA LEU A 163 3.70 14.55 -9.55
C LEU A 163 5.19 14.72 -9.28
N MET A 164 5.71 14.11 -8.20
CA MET A 164 7.14 14.11 -7.90
C MET A 164 7.95 13.47 -9.04
N VAL A 165 7.54 12.28 -9.49
CA VAL A 165 8.17 11.59 -10.64
C VAL A 165 8.07 12.43 -11.92
N LYS A 166 6.87 12.93 -12.24
CA LYS A 166 6.61 13.74 -13.44
C LYS A 166 7.44 15.03 -13.50
N THR A 167 7.59 15.69 -12.36
CA THR A 167 8.38 16.94 -12.23
C THR A 167 9.88 16.70 -12.03
N GLY A 168 10.33 15.44 -12.00
CA GLY A 168 11.75 15.08 -11.81
C GLY A 168 12.24 15.28 -10.37
N GLN A 169 11.33 15.43 -9.42
CA GLN A 169 11.60 15.63 -7.98
C GLN A 169 11.47 14.32 -7.21
N ALA A 170 12.07 13.27 -7.77
CA ALA A 170 12.07 11.91 -7.23
C ALA A 170 13.49 11.41 -6.94
N GLY A 171 14.44 12.34 -6.71
CA GLY A 171 15.76 12.00 -6.21
C GLY A 171 15.70 11.50 -4.77
N GLN A 172 16.72 10.75 -4.33
CA GLN A 172 16.80 10.25 -2.96
C GLN A 172 16.63 11.39 -1.94
N GLY A 173 17.33 12.51 -2.15
CA GLY A 173 17.24 13.68 -1.26
C GLY A 173 15.86 14.33 -1.23
N ASP A 174 15.13 14.34 -2.35
CA ASP A 174 13.75 14.86 -2.40
C ASP A 174 12.80 13.97 -1.59
N LEU A 175 12.90 12.65 -1.80
CA LEU A 175 12.08 11.65 -1.15
C LEU A 175 12.36 11.60 0.37
N ASP A 176 13.62 11.72 0.78
CA ASP A 176 14.01 11.80 2.19
C ASP A 176 13.52 13.08 2.86
N GLN A 177 13.50 14.22 2.16
CA GLN A 177 12.93 15.45 2.69
C GLN A 177 11.42 15.30 2.94
N VAL A 178 10.67 14.68 2.02
CA VAL A 178 9.24 14.40 2.25
C VAL A 178 9.04 13.54 3.51
N LYS A 179 9.81 12.45 3.66
CA LYS A 179 9.76 11.61 4.86
C LYS A 179 10.03 12.42 6.12
N ASN A 180 11.08 13.23 6.11
CA ASN A 180 11.47 14.03 7.26
C ASN A 180 10.40 15.05 7.67
N VAL A 181 9.77 15.74 6.72
CA VAL A 181 8.71 16.71 7.02
C VAL A 181 7.47 15.99 7.57
N VAL A 182 7.11 14.83 7.02
CA VAL A 182 6.00 14.01 7.52
C VAL A 182 6.30 13.43 8.91
N LEU A 183 7.54 13.06 9.21
CA LEU A 183 7.93 12.60 10.56
C LEU A 183 7.86 13.75 11.58
N LYS A 184 8.17 14.96 11.16
CA LYS A 184 8.10 16.19 11.99
C LYS A 184 6.73 16.85 11.97
N SER A 185 5.68 16.12 11.57
CA SER A 185 4.34 16.68 11.41
C SER A 185 3.80 17.33 12.70
N ALA A 186 4.17 16.77 13.86
CA ALA A 186 3.86 17.31 15.18
C ALA A 186 4.48 18.70 15.41
N ASP A 187 5.75 18.90 15.01
CA ASP A 187 6.46 20.16 15.18
C ASP A 187 5.84 21.29 14.35
N ILE A 188 5.29 20.95 13.18
CA ILE A 188 4.62 21.88 12.27
C ILE A 188 3.10 21.94 12.45
N LYS A 189 2.57 21.33 13.53
CA LYS A 189 1.14 21.32 13.90
C LYS A 189 0.21 20.96 12.73
N LYS A 190 0.62 19.98 11.92
CA LYS A 190 -0.14 19.47 10.77
C LYS A 190 -0.19 17.95 10.82
N SER A 191 -1.28 17.37 10.34
CA SER A 191 -1.32 15.93 10.06
C SER A 191 -0.45 15.58 8.86
N PRO A 192 0.02 14.31 8.75
CA PRO A 192 0.66 13.79 7.55
C PRO A 192 -0.13 14.09 6.26
N SER A 193 -1.45 13.93 6.31
CA SER A 193 -2.33 14.18 5.16
C SER A 193 -2.35 15.66 4.74
N GLU A 194 -2.36 16.59 5.69
CA GLU A 194 -2.26 18.03 5.39
C GLU A 194 -0.91 18.39 4.76
N ILE A 195 0.18 17.79 5.26
CA ILE A 195 1.52 18.00 4.69
C ILE A 195 1.56 17.52 3.25
N ILE A 196 1.09 16.30 2.99
CA ILE A 196 1.05 15.75 1.63
C ILE A 196 0.14 16.59 0.73
N GLY A 197 -1.00 17.05 1.22
CA GLY A 197 -1.87 17.98 0.49
C GLY A 197 -1.17 19.30 0.10
N LEU A 198 -0.36 19.87 1.01
CA LEU A 198 0.45 21.06 0.72
C LEU A 198 1.54 20.77 -0.33
N ILE A 199 2.20 19.62 -0.25
CA ILE A 199 3.19 19.19 -1.25
C ILE A 199 2.52 19.07 -2.61
N LYS A 200 1.44 18.29 -2.71
CA LYS A 200 0.68 18.10 -3.95
C LYS A 200 0.28 19.44 -4.57
N ASN A 201 -0.33 20.32 -3.79
CA ASN A 201 -0.77 21.63 -4.26
C ASN A 201 0.39 22.54 -4.70
N GLY A 202 1.55 22.41 -4.06
CA GLY A 202 2.76 23.10 -4.48
C GLY A 202 3.29 22.58 -5.82
N LEU A 203 3.37 21.26 -5.98
CA LEU A 203 3.82 20.61 -7.21
C LEU A 203 2.89 20.93 -8.40
N LEU A 204 1.57 20.95 -8.17
CA LEU A 204 0.59 21.38 -9.17
C LEU A 204 0.78 22.83 -9.64
N LYS A 205 1.33 23.69 -8.77
CA LYS A 205 1.69 25.08 -9.09
C LYS A 205 3.09 25.21 -9.70
N GLY A 206 3.75 24.09 -10.03
CA GLY A 206 5.10 24.07 -10.59
C GLY A 206 6.19 24.44 -9.58
N LYS A 207 5.91 24.45 -8.28
CA LYS A 207 6.92 24.72 -7.25
C LYS A 207 7.85 23.52 -7.07
N SER A 208 9.11 23.79 -6.74
CA SER A 208 10.00 22.75 -6.25
C SER A 208 9.69 22.41 -4.78
N LEU A 209 10.00 21.19 -4.36
CA LEU A 209 9.89 20.72 -2.98
C LEU A 209 10.62 21.64 -2.01
N LYS A 210 11.80 22.13 -2.39
CA LYS A 210 12.54 23.13 -1.62
C LYS A 210 11.71 24.38 -1.34
N VAL A 211 11.04 24.93 -2.36
CA VAL A 211 10.17 26.11 -2.20
C VAL A 211 8.95 25.77 -1.34
N ILE A 212 8.35 24.61 -1.56
CA ILE A 212 7.20 24.14 -0.80
C ILE A 212 7.56 24.02 0.69
N PHE A 213 8.67 23.38 1.03
CA PHE A 213 9.09 23.20 2.42
C PHE A 213 9.48 24.51 3.08
N TYR A 214 10.11 25.42 2.34
CA TYR A 214 10.38 26.78 2.82
C TYR A 214 9.08 27.52 3.17
N ASP A 215 8.04 27.42 2.33
CA ASP A 215 6.74 28.03 2.59
C ASP A 215 6.02 27.39 3.79
N MET A 216 6.25 26.10 4.05
CA MET A 216 5.70 25.41 5.23
C MET A 216 6.36 25.88 6.53
N GLY A 217 7.67 26.10 6.54
CA GLY A 217 8.42 26.53 7.73
C GLY A 217 8.18 28.00 8.14
N LYS A 218 7.45 28.78 7.33
CA LYS A 218 7.08 30.17 7.62
C LYS A 218 5.74 30.33 8.34
N LYS A 219 4.98 29.26 8.50
CA LYS A 219 3.63 29.26 9.10
C LYS A 219 3.64 28.56 10.45
#